data_AF-A0AAN6NLV0-F1
#
_entry.id   AF-A0AAN6NLV0-F1
#
_cell.length_a   1.000
_cell.length_b   1.000
_cell.length_c   1.000
_cell.angle_alpha   90.00
_cell.angle_beta   90.00
_cell.angle_gamma   90.00
#
_symmetry.space_group_name_H-M   'P 1'
#
loop_
_entity.id
_entity.type
_entity.pdbx_description
1 polymer ?
#
loop_
_entity_poly.entity_id
_entity_poly.type
_entity_poly.pdbx_seq_one_letter_code
_entity_poly.pdbx_strand_id
1 'polypeptide(L)'
;MAPSMLSTLIILLSATTALFAAGAGATPLPSSNSGTKAKSCVNGPPATGSSPGSLPIADYSLVAPAANLNWTSYTVKMSWWDEHYLSGPHYMPYSHHTDPYGAFKCQYTCNAAGDKCKSYFLWYTDVNDSNEHTNCVLFDDIIDPSIFVQGTNATIGAGGYDRRCQGSA
;
A
#
# COMPACT_ATOMS: atom_id res chain seq x y z
N MET A 1 -25.30 -48.92 43.05
CA MET A 1 -24.25 -49.21 44.05
C MET A 1 -22.90 -49.00 43.36
N ALA A 2 -22.10 -48.05 43.84
CA ALA A 2 -20.75 -47.80 43.34
C ALA A 2 -19.81 -48.97 43.73
N PRO A 3 -18.61 -49.01 43.14
CA PRO A 3 -17.51 -48.45 43.92
C PRO A 3 -16.60 -47.51 43.11
N SER A 4 -16.17 -46.46 43.80
CA SER A 4 -14.95 -45.70 43.50
C SER A 4 -13.73 -46.59 43.71
N MET A 5 -12.60 -46.26 43.05
CA MET A 5 -11.29 -46.20 43.72
C MET A 5 -10.31 -45.33 42.92
N LEU A 6 -9.62 -44.47 43.66
CA LEU A 6 -8.47 -43.66 43.30
C LEU A 6 -7.41 -44.43 42.50
N SER A 7 -6.73 -43.75 41.58
CA SER A 7 -5.29 -43.91 41.43
C SER A 7 -4.61 -42.65 40.95
N THR A 8 -3.42 -42.49 41.49
CA THR A 8 -2.62 -41.30 41.67
C THR A 8 -1.58 -41.18 40.56
N LEU A 9 -1.37 -39.96 40.06
CA LEU A 9 -0.10 -39.32 39.64
C LEU A 9 0.99 -40.15 38.91
N ILE A 10 1.46 -39.64 37.76
CA ILE A 10 2.89 -39.31 37.51
C ILE A 10 2.97 -38.38 36.29
N ILE A 11 3.59 -37.22 36.49
CA ILE A 11 3.97 -36.24 35.48
C ILE A 11 5.29 -36.70 34.86
N LEU A 12 5.33 -36.95 33.55
CA LEU A 12 6.59 -37.11 32.82
C LEU A 12 7.01 -35.76 32.20
N LEU A 13 7.94 -35.09 32.86
CA LEU A 13 8.74 -34.01 32.28
C LEU A 13 9.80 -34.63 31.36
N SER A 14 9.57 -34.58 30.05
CA SER A 14 10.58 -34.91 29.05
C SER A 14 11.47 -33.69 28.80
N ALA A 15 12.59 -33.61 29.51
CA ALA A 15 13.65 -32.64 29.20
C ALA A 15 14.43 -33.13 27.97
N THR A 16 14.14 -32.60 26.79
CA THR A 16 14.99 -32.76 25.62
C THR A 16 16.04 -31.65 25.58
N THR A 17 17.25 -32.00 25.97
CA THR A 17 18.48 -31.24 25.70
C THR A 17 18.74 -31.21 24.20
N ALA A 18 18.49 -30.07 23.55
CA ALA A 18 18.99 -29.80 22.21
C ALA A 18 20.31 -29.01 22.32
N LEU A 19 21.44 -29.74 22.32
CA LEU A 19 22.73 -29.19 21.93
C LEU A 19 22.94 -29.47 20.44
N PHE A 20 22.83 -28.43 19.61
CA PHE A 20 23.59 -28.33 18.37
C PHE A 20 24.10 -26.90 18.22
N ALA A 21 25.32 -26.69 18.71
CA ALA A 21 26.16 -25.60 18.25
C ALA A 21 26.72 -26.01 16.87
N ALA A 22 26.16 -25.44 15.82
CA ALA A 22 26.81 -25.38 14.51
C ALA A 22 26.97 -23.90 14.17
N GLY A 23 28.13 -23.36 14.53
CA GLY A 23 28.60 -22.07 14.04
C GLY A 23 28.85 -22.17 12.54
N ALA A 24 27.86 -21.78 11.75
CA ALA A 24 28.08 -21.27 10.41
C ALA A 24 28.04 -19.75 10.54
N GLY A 25 29.20 -19.11 10.34
CA GLY A 25 29.27 -17.67 10.25
C GLY A 25 28.32 -17.20 9.15
N ALA A 26 27.18 -16.63 9.55
CA ALA A 26 26.37 -15.84 8.66
C ALA A 26 27.21 -14.63 8.28
N THR A 27 27.85 -14.68 7.11
CA THR A 27 28.34 -13.50 6.42
C THR A 27 27.16 -12.53 6.39
N PRO A 28 27.26 -11.32 6.96
CA PRO A 28 26.23 -10.32 6.77
C PRO A 28 26.10 -10.14 5.27
N LEU A 29 24.89 -10.33 4.73
CA LEU A 29 24.59 -9.88 3.38
C LEU A 29 25.04 -8.41 3.31
N PRO A 30 25.82 -8.00 2.30
CA PRO A 30 26.09 -6.58 2.12
C PRO A 30 24.74 -5.90 1.94
N SER A 31 24.35 -5.14 2.97
CA SER A 31 23.20 -4.24 2.92
C SER A 31 23.57 -3.10 2.00
N SER A 32 23.51 -3.39 0.70
CA SER A 32 23.62 -2.41 -0.37
C SER A 32 22.23 -1.85 -0.63
N ASN A 33 21.67 -1.16 0.35
CA ASN A 33 20.81 -0.03 0.05
C ASN A 33 21.40 1.13 0.83
N SER A 34 22.17 1.96 0.12
CA SER A 34 22.50 3.31 0.55
C SER A 34 21.19 3.97 0.95
N GLY A 35 20.94 3.99 2.26
CA GLY A 35 19.72 4.44 2.91
C GLY A 35 19.49 5.91 2.63
N THR A 36 18.95 6.18 1.45
CA THR A 36 18.16 7.37 1.24
C THR A 36 16.99 7.19 2.18
N LYS A 37 16.90 8.01 3.24
CA LYS A 37 15.72 7.98 4.11
C LYS A 37 14.48 7.98 3.22
N ALA A 38 13.58 7.00 3.41
CA ALA A 38 12.24 7.02 2.86
C ALA A 38 11.68 8.43 3.06
N LYS A 39 11.33 9.13 1.96
CA LYS A 39 10.87 10.52 2.14
C LYS A 39 9.47 10.42 2.72
N SER A 40 9.16 11.25 3.70
CA SER A 40 7.85 11.20 4.35
C SER A 40 6.75 11.91 3.56
N CYS A 41 7.15 12.71 2.55
CA CYS A 41 6.28 13.56 1.76
C CYS A 41 7.02 14.06 0.51
N VAL A 42 6.26 14.61 -0.44
CA VAL A 42 6.79 15.26 -1.64
C VAL A 42 6.53 16.76 -1.66
N ASN A 43 7.44 17.51 -2.28
CA ASN A 43 7.19 18.89 -2.66
C ASN A 43 6.56 18.91 -4.06
N GLY A 44 5.46 19.63 -4.23
CA GLY A 44 4.75 19.70 -5.51
C GLY A 44 3.42 20.44 -5.39
N PRO A 45 2.76 20.73 -6.52
CA PRO A 45 1.40 21.27 -6.53
C PRO A 45 0.38 20.23 -6.02
N PRO A 46 -0.78 20.67 -5.52
CA PRO A 46 -1.87 19.75 -5.22
C PRO A 46 -2.33 19.01 -6.48
N ALA A 47 -2.75 17.75 -6.32
CA ALA A 47 -3.23 16.91 -7.41
C ALA A 47 -4.48 17.53 -8.08
N THR A 48 -5.37 18.13 -7.29
CA THR A 48 -6.44 18.99 -7.81
C THR A 48 -6.54 20.28 -7.01
N GLY A 49 -6.88 21.38 -7.69
CA GLY A 49 -7.07 22.68 -7.07
C GLY A 49 -8.39 22.80 -6.29
N SER A 50 -8.45 23.79 -5.40
CA SER A 50 -9.66 24.15 -4.68
C SER A 50 -10.51 25.10 -5.53
N SER A 51 -11.71 24.68 -5.92
CA SER A 51 -12.71 25.54 -6.57
C SER A 51 -14.09 25.21 -5.99
N PRO A 52 -15.04 26.17 -5.93
CA PRO A 52 -16.38 25.88 -5.43
C PRO A 52 -17.02 24.71 -6.18
N GLY A 53 -17.47 23.69 -5.46
CA GLY A 53 -18.01 22.46 -6.04
C GLY A 53 -16.97 21.46 -6.56
N SER A 54 -15.67 21.71 -6.40
CA SER A 54 -14.63 20.74 -6.74
C SER A 54 -14.49 19.64 -5.69
N LEU A 55 -13.84 18.56 -6.08
CA LEU A 55 -13.37 17.49 -5.20
C LEU A 55 -11.86 17.69 -4.98
N PRO A 56 -11.46 18.59 -4.04
CA PRO A 56 -10.06 18.98 -3.91
C PRO A 56 -9.22 17.84 -3.31
N ILE A 57 -8.08 17.63 -3.93
CA ILE A 57 -7.02 16.72 -3.49
C ILE A 57 -5.80 17.58 -3.17
N ALA A 58 -5.93 18.35 -2.08
CA ALA A 58 -5.00 19.41 -1.73
C ALA A 58 -3.75 18.90 -1.01
N ASP A 59 -3.86 17.83 -0.22
CA ASP A 59 -2.77 17.28 0.59
C ASP A 59 -1.92 16.25 -0.15
N TYR A 60 -2.21 15.98 -1.41
CA TYR A 60 -1.49 15.01 -2.23
C TYR A 60 -1.06 15.63 -3.54
N SER A 61 0.08 15.17 -4.07
CA SER A 61 0.56 15.46 -5.42
C SER A 61 0.30 14.25 -6.31
N LEU A 62 -0.08 14.47 -7.56
CA LEU A 62 -0.20 13.41 -8.54
C LEU A 62 1.19 12.90 -8.94
N VAL A 63 1.36 11.59 -8.96
CA VAL A 63 2.56 10.90 -9.46
C VAL A 63 2.22 10.27 -10.80
N ALA A 64 2.77 10.85 -11.86
CA ALA A 64 2.63 10.33 -13.21
C ALA A 64 3.66 9.22 -13.48
N PRO A 65 3.32 8.19 -14.29
CA PRO A 65 4.30 7.23 -14.76
C PRO A 65 5.38 7.90 -15.61
N ALA A 66 6.56 7.27 -15.69
CA ALA A 66 7.60 7.68 -16.61
C ALA A 66 7.06 7.76 -18.05
N ALA A 67 7.55 8.72 -18.83
CA ALA A 67 6.97 9.15 -20.12
C ALA A 67 6.81 8.04 -21.18
N ASN A 68 7.42 6.87 -20.98
CA ASN A 68 7.38 5.72 -21.87
C ASN A 68 6.24 4.72 -21.58
N LEU A 69 5.44 4.93 -20.54
CA LEU A 69 4.32 4.05 -20.20
C LEU A 69 2.99 4.62 -20.72
N ASN A 70 2.11 3.72 -21.17
CA ASN A 70 0.74 4.10 -21.51
C ASN A 70 0.01 4.54 -20.24
N TRP A 71 -0.48 5.79 -20.24
CA TRP A 71 -1.14 6.44 -19.11
C TRP A 71 -2.45 5.77 -18.67
N THR A 72 -2.99 4.80 -19.41
CA THR A 72 -4.19 4.03 -19.02
C THR A 72 -3.89 2.58 -18.63
N SER A 73 -2.68 2.08 -18.81
CA SER A 73 -2.39 0.65 -18.58
C SER A 73 -1.05 0.48 -17.89
N TYR A 74 -1.01 0.94 -16.65
CA TYR A 74 0.12 0.77 -15.77
C TYR A 74 -0.35 0.37 -14.36
N THR A 75 0.56 -0.28 -13.65
CA THR A 75 0.41 -0.63 -12.24
C THR A 75 1.74 -0.37 -11.53
N VAL A 76 1.78 -0.62 -10.23
CA VAL A 76 2.97 -0.54 -9.41
C VAL A 76 3.73 -1.87 -9.45
N LYS A 77 5.06 -1.82 -9.54
CA LYS A 77 5.93 -3.01 -9.53
C LYS A 77 5.68 -3.84 -8.27
N MET A 78 5.33 -5.12 -8.44
CA MET A 78 4.92 -6.00 -7.34
C MET A 78 5.93 -6.08 -6.19
N SER A 79 7.24 -6.10 -6.48
CA SER A 79 8.24 -6.14 -5.42
C SER A 79 8.21 -4.91 -4.51
N TRP A 80 7.94 -3.73 -5.07
CA TRP A 80 7.78 -2.49 -4.29
C TRP A 80 6.42 -2.46 -3.59
N TRP A 81 5.36 -2.94 -4.28
CA TRP A 81 4.04 -3.10 -3.70
C TRP A 81 4.10 -3.91 -2.40
N ASP A 82 4.68 -5.10 -2.44
CA ASP A 82 4.72 -6.02 -1.30
C ASP A 82 5.56 -5.47 -0.14
N GLU A 83 6.61 -4.70 -0.45
CA GLU A 83 7.49 -4.08 0.54
C GLU A 83 6.80 -2.93 1.29
N HIS A 84 5.99 -2.13 0.58
CA HIS A 84 5.41 -0.89 1.11
C HIS A 84 3.90 -0.95 1.36
N TYR A 85 3.29 -2.11 1.14
CA TYR A 85 1.85 -2.30 1.30
C TYR A 85 1.41 -2.00 2.74
N LEU A 86 0.47 -1.05 2.87
CA LEU A 86 -0.14 -0.71 4.14
C LEU A 86 -1.54 -1.35 4.29
N SER A 87 -2.41 -1.17 3.29
CA SER A 87 -3.76 -1.77 3.27
C SER A 87 -4.44 -1.65 1.91
N GLY A 88 -5.33 -2.58 1.58
CA GLY A 88 -6.18 -2.57 0.38
C GLY A 88 -6.34 -3.96 -0.27
N PRO A 89 -6.91 -4.03 -1.48
CA PRO A 89 -7.60 -2.95 -2.17
C PRO A 89 -8.84 -2.50 -1.40
N HIS A 90 -9.00 -1.19 -1.27
CA HIS A 90 -10.21 -0.54 -0.77
C HIS A 90 -11.17 -0.39 -1.94
N TYR A 91 -12.23 -1.19 -1.93
CA TYR A 91 -13.28 -1.15 -2.94
C TYR A 91 -14.19 0.07 -2.75
N MET A 92 -14.37 0.86 -3.81
CA MET A 92 -15.21 2.06 -3.78
C MET A 92 -16.28 1.99 -4.87
N PRO A 93 -17.52 1.64 -4.51
CA PRO A 93 -18.62 1.58 -5.47
C PRO A 93 -19.03 2.99 -5.89
N TYR A 94 -19.76 3.05 -7.01
CA TYR A 94 -20.35 4.27 -7.58
C TYR A 94 -19.27 5.31 -7.91
N SER A 95 -18.27 4.91 -8.68
CA SER A 95 -17.21 5.79 -9.20
C SER A 95 -16.90 5.39 -10.63
N HIS A 96 -16.68 6.39 -11.49
CA HIS A 96 -16.32 6.17 -12.88
C HIS A 96 -14.95 6.75 -13.19
N HIS A 97 -14.26 6.18 -14.17
CA HIS A 97 -12.97 6.63 -14.67
C HIS A 97 -13.00 8.04 -15.26
N THR A 98 -14.19 8.53 -15.59
CA THR A 98 -14.41 9.89 -16.11
C THR A 98 -14.61 10.93 -15.00
N ASP A 99 -14.72 10.53 -13.73
CA ASP A 99 -14.90 11.44 -12.61
C ASP A 99 -13.74 11.37 -11.61
N PRO A 100 -13.43 12.49 -10.92
CA PRO A 100 -12.35 12.52 -9.92
C PRO A 100 -12.77 11.94 -8.56
N TYR A 101 -13.97 11.34 -8.44
CA TYR A 101 -14.53 10.93 -7.15
C TYR A 101 -13.80 9.75 -6.53
N GLY A 102 -13.30 8.83 -7.37
CA GLY A 102 -12.45 7.72 -6.92
C GLY A 102 -11.18 8.21 -6.23
N ALA A 103 -10.42 9.07 -6.89
CA ALA A 103 -9.19 9.65 -6.34
C ALA A 103 -9.44 10.45 -5.06
N PHE A 104 -10.51 11.25 -5.04
CA PHE A 104 -10.93 12.00 -3.86
C PHE A 104 -11.25 11.09 -2.68
N LYS A 105 -12.01 10.01 -2.86
CA LYS A 105 -12.32 9.08 -1.76
C LYS A 105 -11.06 8.36 -1.24
N CYS A 106 -10.13 7.96 -2.11
CA CYS A 106 -8.90 7.29 -1.70
C CYS A 106 -8.02 8.18 -0.80
N GLN A 107 -8.03 9.49 -1.00
CA GLN A 107 -7.37 10.42 -0.09
C GLN A 107 -7.95 10.33 1.34
N TYR A 108 -9.27 10.17 1.52
CA TYR A 108 -9.87 10.06 2.85
C TYR A 108 -9.44 8.78 3.55
N THR A 109 -9.37 7.67 2.80
CA THR A 109 -8.87 6.40 3.33
C THR A 109 -7.42 6.52 3.80
N CYS A 110 -6.57 7.18 2.99
CA CYS A 110 -5.18 7.44 3.37
C CYS A 110 -5.05 8.42 4.56
N ASN A 111 -5.89 9.46 4.62
CA ASN A 111 -5.93 10.39 5.74
C ASN A 111 -6.38 9.71 7.05
N ALA A 112 -7.36 8.80 6.98
CA ALA A 112 -7.82 8.04 8.14
C ALA A 112 -6.75 7.08 8.70
N ALA A 113 -5.83 6.60 7.86
CA ALA A 113 -4.66 5.84 8.28
C ALA A 113 -3.57 6.70 8.95
N GLY A 114 -3.75 8.01 9.02
CA GLY A 114 -2.88 8.96 9.70
C GLY A 114 -1.49 9.04 9.06
N ASP A 115 -0.45 9.17 9.89
CA ASP A 115 0.92 9.30 9.43
C ASP A 115 1.51 8.02 8.83
N LYS A 116 0.82 6.88 8.94
CA LYS A 116 1.27 5.62 8.34
C LYS A 116 1.10 5.61 6.84
N CYS A 117 0.10 6.30 6.30
CA CYS A 117 -0.13 6.35 4.87
C CYS A 117 0.62 7.54 4.26
N LYS A 118 1.55 7.25 3.35
CA LYS A 118 2.35 8.26 2.65
C LYS A 118 1.92 8.43 1.21
N SER A 119 1.37 7.38 0.61
CA SER A 119 0.85 7.43 -0.75
C SER A 119 -0.30 6.46 -0.95
N TYR A 120 -1.01 6.62 -2.05
CA TYR A 120 -1.96 5.64 -2.53
C TYR A 120 -1.88 5.50 -4.05
N PHE A 121 -2.15 4.30 -4.54
CA PHE A 121 -2.36 4.04 -5.96
C PHE A 121 -3.80 3.61 -6.19
N LEU A 122 -4.46 4.16 -7.20
CA LEU A 122 -5.81 3.77 -7.57
C LEU A 122 -5.91 3.29 -9.01
N TRP A 123 -6.88 2.43 -9.24
CA TRP A 123 -7.23 1.91 -10.54
C TRP A 123 -8.73 1.68 -10.65
N TYR A 124 -9.22 1.69 -11.89
CA TYR A 124 -10.58 1.29 -12.21
C TYR A 124 -10.62 -0.14 -12.75
N THR A 125 -11.67 -0.86 -12.40
CA THR A 125 -12.00 -2.20 -12.89
C THR A 125 -13.41 -2.16 -13.46
N ASP A 126 -13.71 -3.08 -14.39
CA ASP A 126 -15.02 -3.16 -15.08
C ASP A 126 -15.41 -1.85 -15.80
N VAL A 127 -14.43 -1.20 -16.42
CA VAL A 127 -14.62 0.10 -17.08
C VAL A 127 -15.59 -0.01 -18.26
N ASN A 128 -16.51 0.94 -18.37
CA ASN A 128 -17.64 0.93 -19.31
C ASN A 128 -18.69 -0.15 -19.03
N ASP A 129 -18.69 -0.75 -17.83
CA ASP A 129 -19.72 -1.65 -17.34
C ASP A 129 -20.54 -1.00 -16.22
N SER A 130 -21.75 -1.51 -15.99
CA SER A 130 -22.58 -1.14 -14.83
C SER A 130 -21.93 -1.40 -13.46
N ASN A 131 -20.93 -2.28 -13.43
CA ASN A 131 -20.18 -2.66 -12.24
C ASN A 131 -18.84 -1.89 -12.10
N GLU A 132 -18.62 -0.85 -12.92
CA GLU A 132 -17.43 -0.02 -12.83
C GLU A 132 -17.21 0.49 -11.41
N HIS A 133 -15.98 0.34 -10.93
CA HIS A 133 -15.61 0.75 -9.58
C HIS A 133 -14.14 1.13 -9.50
N THR A 134 -13.85 1.96 -8.50
CA THR A 134 -12.48 2.30 -8.13
C THR A 134 -12.00 1.33 -7.06
N ASN A 135 -10.74 0.93 -7.19
CA ASN A 135 -9.97 0.29 -6.14
C ASN A 135 -8.78 1.18 -5.81
N CYS A 136 -8.38 1.21 -4.54
CA CYS A 136 -7.09 1.78 -4.18
C CYS A 136 -6.37 1.03 -3.09
N VAL A 137 -5.05 1.08 -3.16
CA VAL A 137 -4.16 0.56 -2.13
C VAL A 137 -3.44 1.73 -1.47
N LEU A 138 -3.14 1.58 -0.19
CA LEU A 138 -2.35 2.52 0.57
C LEU A 138 -0.93 1.98 0.75
N PHE A 139 0.06 2.87 0.74
CA PHE A 139 1.45 2.54 1.01
C PHE A 139 2.06 3.40 2.11
N ASP A 140 3.09 2.85 2.76
CA ASP A 140 3.83 3.50 3.85
C ASP A 140 5.03 4.34 3.38
N ASP A 141 5.28 4.42 2.08
CA ASP A 141 6.31 5.24 1.46
C ASP A 141 5.75 6.03 0.25
N ILE A 142 6.51 7.01 -0.26
CA ILE A 142 6.12 7.74 -1.48
C ILE A 142 6.44 6.95 -2.74
N ILE A 143 5.62 7.11 -3.77
CA ILE A 143 5.74 6.42 -5.05
C ILE A 143 6.78 7.13 -5.92
N ASP A 144 7.88 6.46 -6.24
CA ASP A 144 8.81 6.94 -7.27
C ASP A 144 8.25 6.63 -8.67
N PRO A 145 8.20 7.57 -9.63
CA PRO A 145 7.69 7.33 -10.98
C PRO A 145 8.31 6.11 -11.72
N SER A 146 9.52 5.68 -11.35
CA SER A 146 10.21 4.53 -11.94
C SER A 146 9.64 3.17 -11.50
N ILE A 147 8.82 3.11 -10.45
CA ILE A 147 8.19 1.87 -9.98
C ILE A 147 6.93 1.51 -10.76
N PHE A 148 6.42 2.41 -11.60
CA PHE A 148 5.34 2.08 -12.49
C PHE A 148 5.81 1.12 -13.58
N VAL A 149 5.01 0.10 -13.84
CA VAL A 149 5.25 -0.93 -14.85
C VAL A 149 3.99 -1.10 -15.68
N GLN A 150 4.12 -1.70 -16.86
CA GLN A 150 2.96 -1.99 -17.71
C GLN A 150 1.95 -2.87 -16.95
N GLY A 151 0.68 -2.44 -16.99
CA GLY A 151 -0.44 -3.14 -16.36
C GLY A 151 -0.99 -4.26 -17.25
N THR A 152 -1.99 -4.97 -16.73
CA THR A 152 -2.79 -5.91 -17.53
C THR A 152 -3.98 -5.19 -18.17
N ASN A 153 -4.53 -5.76 -19.24
CA ASN A 153 -5.61 -5.13 -20.02
C ASN A 153 -6.94 -4.97 -19.26
N ALA A 154 -7.10 -5.61 -18.09
CA ALA A 154 -8.34 -5.59 -17.30
C ALA A 154 -8.39 -4.44 -16.27
N THR A 155 -7.35 -3.60 -16.24
CA THR A 155 -7.13 -2.62 -15.17
C THR A 155 -6.72 -1.28 -15.78
N ILE A 156 -7.47 -0.22 -15.48
CA ILE A 156 -7.07 1.14 -15.86
C ILE A 156 -6.40 1.82 -14.68
N GLY A 157 -5.08 1.94 -14.74
CA GLY A 157 -4.31 2.71 -13.75
C GLY A 157 -4.74 4.17 -13.76
N ALA A 158 -5.07 4.72 -12.59
CA ALA A 158 -5.69 6.04 -12.43
C ALA A 158 -4.85 7.02 -11.59
N GLY A 159 -3.60 6.67 -11.31
CA GLY A 159 -2.62 7.55 -10.68
C GLY A 159 -2.08 7.00 -9.36
N GLY A 160 -0.80 7.30 -9.13
CA GLY A 160 -0.24 7.36 -7.78
C GLY A 160 -0.42 8.76 -7.20
N TYR A 161 -0.56 8.85 -5.88
CA TYR A 161 -0.77 10.11 -5.17
C TYR A 161 0.08 10.11 -3.92
N ASP A 162 1.03 11.04 -3.84
CA ASP A 162 1.96 11.15 -2.72
C ASP A 162 1.57 12.29 -1.80
N ARG A 163 1.59 12.05 -0.49
CA ARG A 163 1.31 13.08 0.50
C ARG A 163 2.30 14.23 0.36
N ARG A 164 1.78 15.46 0.33
CA ARG A 164 2.54 16.69 0.23
C ARG A 164 3.17 17.04 1.56
N CYS A 165 4.33 17.66 1.50
CA CYS A 165 4.93 18.25 2.69
C CYS A 165 4.08 19.45 3.09
N GLN A 166 3.44 19.39 4.25
CA GLN A 166 2.85 20.59 4.85
C GLN A 166 3.98 21.40 5.48
N GLY A 167 4.09 22.67 5.11
CA GLY A 167 4.96 23.60 5.85
C GLY A 167 4.44 23.68 7.28
N SER A 168 5.34 23.57 8.26
CA SER A 168 5.00 23.86 9.66
C SER A 168 4.48 25.29 9.72
N ALA A 169 3.17 25.46 9.88
CA ALA A 169 2.58 26.75 10.26
C ALA A 169 2.82 26.98 11.75
#